data_AF-A0A7Y0JP49-F1
#
_entry.id   AF-A0A7Y0JP49-F1
#
_cell.length_a   1.000
_cell.length_b   1.000
_cell.length_c   1.000
_cell.angle_alpha   90.00
_cell.angle_beta   90.00
_cell.angle_gamma   90.00
#
_symmetry.space_group_name_H-M   'P 1'
#
loop_
_entity.id
_entity.type
_entity.pdbx_description
1 polymer ?
#
loop_
_entity_poly.entity_id
_entity_poly.type
_entity_poly.pdbx_seq_one_letter_code
_entity_poly.pdbx_strand_id
1 'polypeptide(L)'
;MTLPGSAASEGWRTLPPDEVLRALLTAPDLPAALERLGAAPRALSRLDEWMRGYHRRPPTVTGLAATVVDSMHRDGRVRESAVAAMIAHGSRATVPFVVLRSGDWVPQIRIRARRGLATLLASDPAGYLPAALPIAAYLERRYHGGWAMDHIRAVARASFEVVAPELLRARGGVARRLAYESGTWTYEDQVRFALREKDMLVRMRAADAACAEAESRADTDTLRVLAGSRYTTVHVSAAIALVRLGTDVPAALDDRSPLVRAYARTRFSDPVAHYRAVVASAPTPGGVAGLGETGRYADEPLLTPLLTHPDPAIRAAALTALAALDVVPEAAFTLLLDPAAGVARTAATVLRPYRKRLPHAIEAEIADSPHRQVRRLAAT
;
A
#
# COMPACT_ATOMS: atom_id res chain seq x y z
N MET A 1 -3.56 -22.98 11.72
CA MET A 1 -3.32 -22.29 13.03
C MET A 1 -3.38 -20.80 12.75
N THR A 2 -4.42 -20.09 13.18
CA THR A 2 -4.67 -18.70 12.77
C THR A 2 -3.50 -17.80 13.17
N LEU A 3 -2.87 -17.09 12.22
CA LEU A 3 -1.85 -16.08 12.55
C LEU A 3 -2.42 -15.12 13.61
N PRO A 4 -1.70 -14.87 14.72
CA PRO A 4 -2.23 -14.06 15.81
C PRO A 4 -2.69 -12.68 15.30
N GLY A 5 -3.98 -12.39 15.52
CA GLY A 5 -4.66 -11.21 15.02
C GLY A 5 -4.16 -9.90 15.64
N SER A 6 -4.23 -8.82 14.85
CA SER A 6 -3.65 -7.51 15.15
C SER A 6 -4.14 -6.84 16.44
N ALA A 7 -5.32 -7.18 16.95
CA ALA A 7 -5.94 -6.49 18.09
C ALA A 7 -5.17 -6.66 19.41
N ALA A 8 -4.54 -7.82 19.66
CA ALA A 8 -3.72 -8.03 20.87
C ALA A 8 -2.29 -7.48 20.73
N SER A 9 -1.81 -7.25 19.50
CA SER A 9 -0.48 -6.69 19.23
C SER A 9 -0.43 -5.16 19.37
N GLU A 10 -1.58 -4.48 19.38
CA GLU A 10 -1.68 -3.03 19.50
C GLU A 10 -1.22 -2.53 20.88
N GLY A 11 -1.52 -3.28 21.95
CA GLY A 11 -1.13 -2.92 23.31
C GLY A 11 0.38 -2.77 23.48
N TRP A 12 1.20 -3.60 22.82
CA TRP A 12 2.66 -3.60 23.00
C TRP A 12 3.39 -2.51 22.21
N ARG A 13 2.75 -1.93 21.18
CA ARG A 13 3.41 -0.97 20.29
C ARG A 13 3.69 0.37 20.94
N THR A 14 2.89 0.73 21.95
CA THR A 14 2.92 2.03 22.62
C THR A 14 3.57 1.97 23.99
N LEU A 15 3.67 0.78 24.60
CA LEU A 15 4.27 0.61 25.93
C LEU A 15 5.77 0.92 25.92
N PRO A 16 6.31 1.47 27.02
CA PRO A 16 7.74 1.60 27.21
C PRO A 16 8.40 0.21 27.40
N PRO A 17 9.70 0.06 27.07
CA PRO A 17 10.39 -1.23 27.10
C PRO A 17 10.35 -1.98 28.45
N ASP A 18 10.35 -1.26 29.57
CA ASP A 18 10.31 -1.85 30.92
C ASP A 18 8.93 -2.44 31.26
N GLU A 19 7.84 -1.80 30.81
CA GLU A 19 6.48 -2.33 30.93
C GLU A 19 6.27 -3.53 30.01
N VAL A 20 6.82 -3.49 28.80
CA VAL A 20 6.90 -4.64 27.89
C VAL A 20 7.60 -5.82 28.58
N LEU A 21 8.78 -5.60 29.17
CA LEU A 21 9.49 -6.66 29.88
C LEU A 21 8.67 -7.20 31.06
N ARG A 22 8.07 -6.32 31.86
CA ARG A 22 7.24 -6.73 33.02
C ARG A 22 6.07 -7.59 32.57
N ALA A 23 5.31 -7.12 31.57
CA ALA A 23 4.17 -7.84 31.03
C ALA A 23 4.57 -9.21 30.45
N LEU A 24 5.77 -9.32 29.88
CA LEU A 24 6.30 -10.58 29.37
C LEU A 24 6.61 -11.55 30.51
N LEU A 25 7.30 -11.09 31.56
CA LEU A 25 7.74 -11.91 32.68
C LEU A 25 6.60 -12.34 33.60
N THR A 26 5.51 -11.57 33.65
CA THR A 26 4.31 -11.90 34.44
C THR A 26 3.21 -12.57 33.62
N ALA A 27 3.47 -12.92 32.35
CA ALA A 27 2.46 -13.51 31.49
C ALA A 27 2.13 -14.95 31.97
N PRO A 28 0.83 -15.31 32.12
CA PRO A 28 0.45 -16.66 32.52
C PRO A 28 0.78 -17.71 31.43
N ASP A 29 0.77 -17.28 30.17
CA ASP A 29 1.20 -18.05 29.01
C ASP A 29 2.34 -17.30 28.33
N LEU A 30 3.57 -17.69 28.67
CA LEU A 30 4.78 -17.08 28.14
C LEU A 30 4.94 -17.32 26.63
N PRO A 31 4.77 -18.54 26.07
CA PRO A 31 4.78 -18.75 24.62
C PRO A 31 3.82 -17.82 23.86
N ALA A 32 2.57 -17.68 24.31
CA ALA A 32 1.61 -16.78 23.65
C ALA A 32 1.99 -15.30 23.81
N ALA A 33 2.63 -14.90 24.91
CA ALA A 33 3.17 -13.55 25.08
C ALA A 33 4.34 -13.27 24.11
N LEU A 34 5.25 -14.22 23.96
CA LEU A 34 6.38 -14.14 23.03
C LEU A 34 5.93 -14.08 21.57
N GLU A 35 4.92 -14.86 21.17
CA GLU A 35 4.34 -14.79 19.82
C GLU A 35 3.71 -13.43 19.54
N ARG A 36 2.99 -12.85 20.52
CA ARG A 36 2.43 -11.49 20.41
C ARG A 36 3.52 -10.43 20.26
N LEU A 37 4.61 -10.55 21.03
CA LEU A 37 5.76 -9.65 20.92
C LEU A 37 6.47 -9.81 19.57
N GLY A 38 6.61 -11.03 19.07
CA GLY A 38 7.13 -11.33 17.73
C GLY A 38 6.29 -10.73 16.60
N ALA A 39 4.97 -10.66 16.77
CA ALA A 39 4.05 -9.96 15.87
C ALA A 39 4.11 -8.42 16.00
N ALA A 40 4.89 -7.87 16.93
CA ALA A 40 5.12 -6.45 17.13
C ALA A 40 6.62 -6.07 16.97
N PRO A 41 7.18 -6.11 15.74
CA PRO A 41 8.63 -5.98 15.52
C PRO A 41 9.29 -4.72 16.10
N ARG A 42 8.56 -3.59 16.10
CA ARG A 42 9.02 -2.34 16.70
C ARG A 42 9.17 -2.45 18.22
N ALA A 43 8.22 -3.09 18.90
CA ALA A 43 8.26 -3.28 20.34
C ALA A 43 9.43 -4.19 20.72
N LEU A 44 9.62 -5.29 19.99
CA LEU A 44 10.76 -6.19 20.19
C LEU A 44 12.11 -5.48 19.96
N SER A 45 12.25 -4.71 18.88
CA SER A 45 13.48 -3.95 18.61
C SER A 45 13.80 -2.96 19.72
N ARG A 46 12.78 -2.20 20.21
CA ARG A 46 12.97 -1.24 21.30
C ARG A 46 13.34 -1.92 22.62
N LEU A 47 12.73 -3.08 22.91
CA LEU A 47 13.09 -3.89 24.07
C LEU A 47 14.54 -4.36 23.99
N ASP A 48 14.98 -4.88 22.84
CA ASP A 48 16.35 -5.34 22.64
C ASP A 48 17.37 -4.21 22.81
N GLU A 49 17.11 -3.05 22.19
CA GLU A 49 17.96 -1.86 22.31
C GLU A 49 18.05 -1.39 23.77
N TRP A 50 16.92 -1.36 24.48
CA TRP A 50 16.86 -0.99 25.89
C TRP A 50 17.63 -1.98 26.78
N MET A 51 17.44 -3.28 26.59
CA MET A 51 18.15 -4.34 27.34
C MET A 51 19.66 -4.30 27.10
N ARG A 52 20.11 -3.96 25.90
CA ARG A 52 21.54 -3.81 25.57
C ARG A 52 22.18 -2.57 26.21
N GLY A 53 21.43 -1.49 26.36
CA GLY A 53 21.88 -0.25 27.00
C GLY A 53 21.84 -0.28 28.53
N TYR A 54 21.21 -1.29 29.13
CA TYR A 54 20.98 -1.36 30.56
C TYR A 54 22.20 -1.89 31.33
N HIS A 55 22.66 -1.15 32.35
CA HIS A 55 23.76 -1.54 33.23
C HIS A 55 23.32 -2.30 34.50
N ARG A 56 22.03 -2.53 34.73
CA ARG A 56 21.58 -3.26 35.93
C ARG A 56 21.60 -4.77 35.72
N ARG A 57 21.72 -5.49 36.83
CA ARG A 57 21.59 -6.95 36.90
C ARG A 57 20.25 -7.36 36.25
N PRO A 58 20.25 -8.28 35.25
CA PRO A 58 19.01 -8.74 34.65
C PRO A 58 18.09 -9.37 35.71
N PRO A 59 16.77 -9.35 35.51
CA PRO A 59 15.84 -9.99 36.44
C PRO A 59 16.18 -11.49 36.58
N THR A 60 16.08 -12.02 37.80
CA THR A 60 16.28 -13.45 38.04
C THR A 60 15.07 -14.21 37.47
N VAL A 61 15.26 -14.81 36.31
CA VAL A 61 14.24 -15.60 35.59
C VAL A 61 14.82 -16.96 35.23
N THR A 62 13.97 -17.97 35.03
CA THR A 62 14.38 -19.34 34.70
C THR A 62 13.74 -19.83 33.40
N GLY A 63 14.29 -20.90 32.82
CA GLY A 63 13.72 -21.57 31.65
C GLY A 63 13.68 -20.68 30.39
N LEU A 64 12.56 -20.74 29.66
CA LEU A 64 12.39 -20.04 28.38
C LEU A 64 12.48 -18.51 28.52
N ALA A 65 11.97 -17.96 29.62
CA ALA A 65 12.04 -16.52 29.91
C ALA A 65 13.48 -16.05 30.05
N ALA A 66 14.31 -16.80 30.79
CA ALA A 66 15.74 -16.53 30.93
C ALA A 66 16.44 -16.52 29.58
N THR A 67 16.18 -17.55 28.76
CA THR A 67 16.79 -17.67 27.44
C THR A 67 16.45 -16.47 26.54
N VAL A 68 15.20 -16.03 26.54
CA VAL A 68 14.77 -14.88 25.75
C VAL A 68 15.41 -13.58 26.26
N VAL A 69 15.42 -13.35 27.58
CA VAL A 69 16.05 -12.17 28.19
C VAL A 69 17.55 -12.14 27.90
N ASP A 70 18.22 -13.28 28.04
CA ASP A 70 19.66 -13.44 27.78
C ASP A 70 20.02 -13.20 26.31
N SER A 71 19.10 -13.49 25.38
CA SER A 71 19.30 -13.18 23.96
C SER A 71 19.43 -11.68 23.67
N MET A 72 19.01 -10.82 24.58
CA MET A 72 19.08 -9.35 24.51
C MET A 72 20.14 -8.75 25.45
N HIS A 73 20.90 -9.60 26.14
CA HIS A 73 21.93 -9.16 27.10
C HIS A 73 23.06 -8.38 26.42
N ARG A 74 23.74 -7.48 27.14
CA ARG A 74 24.87 -6.70 26.61
C ARG A 74 26.10 -7.56 26.27
N ASP A 75 26.36 -8.60 27.06
CA ASP A 75 27.45 -9.56 26.84
C ASP A 75 27.11 -10.49 25.67
N GLY A 76 27.98 -10.51 24.65
CA GLY A 76 27.83 -11.36 23.48
C GLY A 76 27.89 -12.86 23.81
N ARG A 77 28.62 -13.29 24.84
CA ARG A 77 28.69 -14.71 25.24
C ARG A 77 27.36 -15.20 25.78
N VAL A 78 26.70 -14.38 26.60
CA VAL A 78 25.36 -14.67 27.14
C VAL A 78 24.35 -14.77 25.99
N ARG A 79 24.38 -13.82 25.05
CA ARG A 79 23.53 -13.86 23.85
C ARG A 79 23.80 -15.10 22.98
N GLU A 80 25.06 -15.48 22.80
CA GLU A 80 25.46 -16.64 22.02
C GLU A 80 24.89 -17.94 22.59
N SER A 81 25.03 -18.14 23.91
CA SER A 81 24.45 -19.27 24.63
C SER A 81 22.93 -19.30 24.55
N ALA A 82 22.29 -18.14 24.71
CA ALA A 82 20.84 -18.02 24.57
C ALA A 82 20.35 -18.40 23.17
N VAL A 83 21.03 -17.96 22.11
CA VAL A 83 20.72 -18.36 20.73
C VAL A 83 20.82 -19.87 20.56
N ALA A 84 21.89 -20.49 21.08
CA ALA A 84 22.04 -21.95 21.02
C ALA A 84 20.89 -22.68 21.73
N ALA A 85 20.51 -22.22 22.92
CA ALA A 85 19.40 -22.80 23.68
C ALA A 85 18.04 -22.65 22.98
N MET A 86 17.75 -21.49 22.36
CA MET A 86 16.50 -21.31 21.59
C MET A 86 16.43 -22.25 20.37
N ILE A 87 17.54 -22.40 19.65
CA ILE A 87 17.62 -23.32 18.49
C ILE A 87 17.42 -24.77 18.94
N ALA A 88 18.07 -25.19 20.02
CA ALA A 88 17.94 -26.54 20.56
C ALA A 88 16.52 -26.85 21.06
N HIS A 89 15.86 -25.87 21.68
CA HIS A 89 14.47 -26.02 22.14
C HIS A 89 13.47 -26.07 20.97
N GLY A 90 13.72 -25.35 19.87
CA GLY A 90 12.84 -25.35 18.69
C GLY A 90 11.45 -24.73 18.92
N SER A 91 11.27 -23.88 19.94
CA SER A 91 9.98 -23.23 20.15
C SER A 91 9.75 -22.13 19.11
N ARG A 92 8.62 -22.20 18.38
CA ARG A 92 8.19 -21.16 17.42
C ARG A 92 8.12 -19.77 18.07
N ALA A 93 7.75 -19.70 19.34
CA ALA A 93 7.67 -18.46 20.12
C ALA A 93 9.03 -17.74 20.26
N THR A 94 10.15 -18.48 20.15
CA THR A 94 11.51 -17.92 20.26
C THR A 94 12.12 -17.51 18.92
N VAL A 95 11.54 -17.95 17.80
CA VAL A 95 12.06 -17.64 16.45
C VAL A 95 12.21 -16.14 16.18
N PRO A 96 11.28 -15.25 16.59
CA PRO A 96 11.47 -13.80 16.46
C PRO A 96 12.83 -13.31 16.99
N PHE A 97 13.31 -13.87 18.09
CA PHE A 97 14.57 -13.52 18.73
C PHE A 97 15.77 -14.09 17.97
N VAL A 98 15.66 -15.32 17.46
CA VAL A 98 16.67 -15.91 16.57
C VAL A 98 16.82 -15.08 15.28
N VAL A 99 15.70 -14.65 14.68
CA VAL A 99 15.71 -13.75 13.51
C VAL A 99 16.40 -12.42 13.86
N LEU A 100 16.07 -11.83 15.01
CA LEU A 100 16.71 -10.60 15.47
C LEU A 100 18.24 -10.78 15.64
N ARG A 101 18.70 -11.96 16.06
CA ARG A 101 20.13 -12.29 16.20
C ARG A 101 20.82 -12.68 14.89
N SER A 102 20.07 -13.00 13.83
CA SER A 102 20.62 -13.22 12.48
C SER A 102 21.21 -11.95 11.85
N GLY A 103 20.99 -10.78 12.46
CA GLY A 103 21.60 -9.49 12.16
C GLY A 103 22.46 -8.93 13.30
N ASP A 104 22.89 -9.73 14.28
CA ASP A 104 23.75 -9.23 15.38
C ASP A 104 25.08 -8.67 14.84
N TRP A 105 25.65 -7.68 15.52
CA TRP A 105 26.93 -7.08 15.13
C TRP A 105 28.10 -8.07 15.34
N VAL A 106 28.01 -8.94 16.36
CA VAL A 106 29.00 -9.99 16.65
C VAL A 106 28.89 -11.12 15.62
N PRO A 107 29.94 -11.39 14.81
CA PRO A 107 29.88 -12.41 13.76
C PRO A 107 29.52 -13.82 14.26
N GLN A 108 29.99 -14.23 15.43
CA GLN A 108 29.78 -15.57 16.00
C GLN A 108 28.29 -15.81 16.31
N ILE A 109 27.64 -14.82 16.93
CA ILE A 109 26.20 -14.86 17.22
C ILE A 109 25.41 -14.89 15.92
N ARG A 110 25.77 -13.98 15.00
CA ARG A 110 25.11 -13.83 13.71
C ARG A 110 25.15 -15.13 12.90
N ILE A 111 26.32 -15.73 12.75
CA ILE A 111 26.50 -16.98 11.98
C ILE A 111 25.70 -18.13 12.62
N ARG A 112 25.73 -18.26 13.96
CA ARG A 112 24.96 -19.30 14.67
C ARG A 112 23.46 -19.11 14.49
N ALA A 113 22.95 -17.89 14.67
CA ALA A 113 21.54 -17.59 14.49
C ALA A 113 21.07 -17.87 13.05
N ARG A 114 21.88 -17.54 12.04
CA ARG A 114 21.60 -17.84 10.63
C ARG A 114 21.52 -19.34 10.37
N ARG A 115 22.50 -20.12 10.81
CA ARG A 115 22.50 -21.59 10.65
C ARG A 115 21.33 -22.24 11.37
N GLY A 116 21.04 -21.81 12.60
CA GLY A 116 19.91 -22.30 13.38
C GLY A 116 18.58 -21.98 12.71
N LEU A 117 18.37 -20.73 12.28
CA LEU A 117 17.15 -20.33 11.59
C LEU A 117 16.95 -21.14 10.29
N ALA A 118 18.01 -21.36 9.52
CA ALA A 118 17.94 -22.17 8.31
C ALA A 118 17.53 -23.62 8.62
N THR A 119 18.07 -24.21 9.70
CA THR A 119 17.73 -25.56 10.14
C THR A 119 16.27 -25.67 10.57
N LEU A 120 15.79 -24.71 11.38
CA LEU A 120 14.40 -24.66 11.82
C LEU A 120 13.45 -24.54 10.61
N LEU A 121 13.70 -23.56 9.74
CA LEU A 121 12.87 -23.34 8.54
C LEU A 121 12.86 -24.54 7.59
N ALA A 122 13.98 -25.25 7.44
CA ALA A 122 14.03 -26.46 6.62
C ALA A 122 13.24 -27.63 7.24
N SER A 123 13.18 -27.71 8.57
CA SER A 123 12.50 -28.81 9.27
C SER A 123 10.97 -28.68 9.27
N ASP A 124 10.44 -27.47 9.43
CA ASP A 124 9.00 -27.17 9.42
C ASP A 124 8.74 -25.76 8.86
N PRO A 125 8.76 -25.61 7.52
CA PRO A 125 8.53 -24.31 6.88
C PRO A 125 7.21 -23.67 7.31
N ALA A 126 6.11 -24.45 7.31
CA ALA A 126 4.77 -23.94 7.62
C ALA A 126 4.65 -23.45 9.06
N GLY A 127 5.33 -24.09 10.01
CA GLY A 127 5.34 -23.69 11.41
C GLY A 127 6.21 -22.48 11.72
N TYR A 128 7.42 -22.43 11.17
CA TYR A 128 8.41 -21.42 11.56
C TYR A 128 8.35 -20.14 10.72
N LEU A 129 7.96 -20.21 9.44
CA LEU A 129 7.85 -19.02 8.59
C LEU A 129 6.91 -17.94 9.16
N PRO A 130 5.69 -18.27 9.63
CA PRO A 130 4.81 -17.34 10.31
C PRO A 130 5.46 -16.56 11.45
N ALA A 131 6.25 -17.24 12.28
CA ALA A 131 6.90 -16.64 13.44
C ALA A 131 8.11 -15.78 13.03
N ALA A 132 8.83 -16.19 11.99
CA ALA A 132 10.02 -15.47 11.52
C ALA A 132 9.70 -14.20 10.73
N LEU A 133 8.63 -14.24 9.93
CA LEU A 133 8.34 -13.26 8.89
C LEU A 133 8.18 -11.81 9.40
N PRO A 134 7.45 -11.52 10.50
CA PRO A 134 7.24 -10.14 10.94
C PRO A 134 8.56 -9.43 11.28
N ILE A 135 9.46 -10.12 11.99
CA ILE A 135 10.77 -9.57 12.36
C ILE A 135 11.68 -9.49 11.14
N ALA A 136 11.72 -10.51 10.29
CA ALA A 136 12.56 -10.50 9.09
C ALA A 136 12.19 -9.35 8.14
N ALA A 137 10.91 -9.15 7.87
CA ALA A 137 10.42 -8.05 7.05
C ALA A 137 10.69 -6.67 7.68
N TYR A 138 10.65 -6.57 9.01
CA TYR A 138 10.99 -5.33 9.72
C TYR A 138 12.48 -4.99 9.63
N LEU A 139 13.35 -6.01 9.70
CA LEU A 139 14.80 -5.85 9.71
C LEU A 139 15.41 -5.77 8.30
N GLU A 140 14.67 -6.13 7.25
CA GLU A 140 15.18 -6.31 5.88
C GLU A 140 16.10 -5.17 5.41
N ARG A 141 15.71 -3.92 5.66
CA ARG A 141 16.45 -2.73 5.21
C ARG A 141 17.55 -2.26 6.16
N ARG A 142 17.74 -2.94 7.29
CA ARG A 142 18.78 -2.61 8.28
C ARG A 142 20.10 -3.27 7.90
N TYR A 143 21.19 -2.67 8.38
CA TYR A 143 22.53 -3.24 8.22
C TYR A 143 22.57 -4.68 8.79
N HIS A 144 23.03 -5.64 7.98
CA HIS A 144 22.99 -7.09 8.22
C HIS A 144 21.61 -7.76 8.36
N GLY A 145 20.50 -7.04 8.20
CA GLY A 145 19.13 -7.55 8.40
C GLY A 145 18.47 -8.21 7.19
N GLY A 146 19.00 -8.01 5.98
CA GLY A 146 18.42 -8.57 4.74
C GLY A 146 18.43 -10.10 4.66
N TRP A 147 19.46 -10.75 5.22
CA TRP A 147 19.68 -12.19 5.08
C TRP A 147 18.47 -13.04 5.48
N ALA A 148 17.78 -12.70 6.57
CA ALA A 148 16.65 -13.49 7.05
C ALA A 148 15.49 -13.48 6.06
N MET A 149 15.18 -12.31 5.49
CA MET A 149 14.10 -12.19 4.52
C MET A 149 14.45 -12.90 3.21
N ASP A 150 15.70 -12.81 2.75
CA ASP A 150 16.15 -13.51 1.55
C ASP A 150 16.08 -15.04 1.71
N HIS A 151 16.47 -15.54 2.89
CA HIS A 151 16.37 -16.96 3.20
C HIS A 151 14.91 -17.42 3.32
N ILE A 152 14.05 -16.63 3.97
CA ILE A 152 12.60 -16.87 4.03
C ILE A 152 11.99 -16.95 2.63
N ARG A 153 12.35 -16.04 1.71
CA ARG A 153 11.91 -16.08 0.31
C ARG A 153 12.36 -17.35 -0.40
N ALA A 154 13.60 -17.80 -0.16
CA ALA A 154 14.12 -19.03 -0.74
C ALA A 154 13.35 -20.26 -0.25
N VAL A 155 13.13 -20.37 1.07
CA VAL A 155 12.35 -21.48 1.66
C VAL A 155 10.90 -21.43 1.19
N ALA A 156 10.28 -20.25 1.15
CA ALA A 156 8.90 -20.11 0.70
C ALA A 156 8.70 -20.54 -0.76
N ARG A 157 9.68 -20.27 -1.65
CA ARG A 157 9.68 -20.78 -3.03
C ARG A 157 9.88 -22.30 -3.08
N ALA A 158 10.87 -22.81 -2.36
CA ALA A 158 11.20 -24.24 -2.38
C ALA A 158 10.11 -25.13 -1.77
N SER A 159 9.29 -24.58 -0.87
CA SER A 159 8.23 -25.29 -0.15
C SER A 159 6.86 -24.64 -0.37
N PHE A 160 6.64 -24.06 -1.54
CA PHE A 160 5.47 -23.23 -1.83
C PHE A 160 4.14 -23.94 -1.51
N GLU A 161 3.95 -25.16 -2.00
CA GLU A 161 2.72 -25.94 -1.77
C GLU A 161 2.40 -26.15 -0.28
N VAL A 162 3.43 -26.26 0.55
CA VAL A 162 3.30 -26.48 2.00
C VAL A 162 2.93 -25.19 2.73
N VAL A 163 3.47 -24.05 2.29
CA VAL A 163 3.40 -22.77 3.03
C VAL A 163 2.32 -21.83 2.51
N ALA A 164 1.93 -21.96 1.24
CA ALA A 164 0.94 -21.10 0.59
C ALA A 164 -0.42 -21.05 1.33
N PRO A 165 -1.00 -22.17 1.81
CA PRO A 165 -2.32 -22.14 2.44
C PRO A 165 -2.37 -21.25 3.69
N GLU A 166 -1.30 -21.22 4.49
CA GLU A 166 -1.24 -20.37 5.70
C GLU A 166 -0.88 -18.93 5.35
N LEU A 167 0.07 -18.71 4.41
CA LEU A 167 0.46 -17.36 3.99
C LEU A 167 -0.68 -16.59 3.29
N LEU A 168 -1.53 -17.26 2.49
CA LEU A 168 -2.68 -16.63 1.83
C LEU A 168 -3.83 -16.31 2.80
N ARG A 169 -3.98 -17.10 3.87
CA ARG A 169 -4.96 -16.85 4.94
C ARG A 169 -4.53 -15.73 5.88
N ALA A 170 -3.25 -15.37 5.85
CA ALA A 170 -2.71 -14.29 6.65
C ALA A 170 -3.47 -12.97 6.46
N ARG A 171 -3.70 -12.28 7.58
CA ARG A 171 -4.29 -10.93 7.57
C ARG A 171 -3.28 -9.84 7.20
N GLY A 172 -1.97 -10.10 7.34
CA GLY A 172 -0.91 -9.15 7.07
C GLY A 172 -0.46 -9.12 5.61
N GLY A 173 -0.28 -7.92 5.03
CA GLY A 173 0.14 -7.74 3.64
C GLY A 173 1.48 -8.37 3.30
N VAL A 174 2.43 -8.41 4.24
CA VAL A 174 3.76 -9.03 4.04
C VAL A 174 3.66 -10.52 3.72
N ALA A 175 2.84 -11.27 4.46
CA ALA A 175 2.66 -12.71 4.23
C ALA A 175 1.96 -12.99 2.90
N ARG A 176 0.94 -12.19 2.56
CA ARG A 176 0.23 -12.30 1.27
C ARG A 176 1.14 -11.99 0.08
N ARG A 177 2.00 -10.97 0.22
CA ARG A 177 3.04 -10.66 -0.79
C ARG A 177 4.05 -11.78 -0.92
N LEU A 178 4.53 -12.34 0.20
CA LEU A 178 5.46 -13.47 0.16
C LEU A 178 4.84 -14.69 -0.54
N ALA A 179 3.58 -15.03 -0.25
CA ALA A 179 2.87 -16.09 -0.96
C ALA A 179 2.84 -15.82 -2.46
N TYR A 180 2.40 -14.62 -2.85
CA TYR A 180 2.30 -14.25 -4.24
C TYR A 180 3.65 -14.29 -4.97
N GLU A 181 4.71 -13.76 -4.36
CA GLU A 181 6.08 -13.75 -4.89
C GLU A 181 6.74 -15.14 -4.94
N SER A 182 6.25 -16.09 -4.14
CA SER A 182 6.83 -17.43 -4.07
C SER A 182 6.15 -18.44 -5.00
N GLY A 183 4.91 -18.16 -5.41
CA GLY A 183 4.12 -19.03 -6.26
C GLY A 183 4.28 -18.76 -7.75
N THR A 184 3.97 -19.77 -8.54
CA THR A 184 3.64 -19.61 -9.96
C THR A 184 2.13 -19.69 -10.08
N TRP A 185 1.52 -18.68 -10.70
CA TRP A 185 0.06 -18.54 -10.72
C TRP A 185 -0.45 -18.69 -12.14
N THR A 186 -1.57 -19.40 -12.30
CA THR A 186 -2.24 -19.51 -13.60
C THR A 186 -2.85 -18.16 -14.00
N TYR A 187 -3.25 -18.05 -15.26
CA TYR A 187 -3.98 -16.88 -15.73
C TYR A 187 -5.24 -16.59 -14.90
N GLU A 188 -6.01 -17.62 -14.59
CA GLU A 188 -7.25 -17.53 -13.81
C GLU A 188 -6.97 -17.07 -12.38
N ASP A 189 -5.85 -17.51 -11.79
CA ASP A 189 -5.40 -17.03 -10.49
C ASP A 189 -5.02 -15.55 -10.54
N GLN A 190 -4.32 -15.09 -11.58
CA GLN A 190 -3.96 -13.68 -11.73
C GLN A 190 -5.20 -12.80 -11.86
N VAL A 191 -6.19 -13.21 -12.67
CA VAL A 191 -7.49 -12.52 -12.78
C VAL A 191 -8.19 -12.48 -11.43
N ARG A 192 -8.24 -13.61 -10.71
CA ARG A 192 -8.84 -13.69 -9.37
C ARG A 192 -8.15 -12.77 -8.37
N PHE A 193 -6.82 -12.70 -8.36
CA PHE A 193 -6.06 -11.80 -7.49
C PHE A 193 -6.31 -10.33 -7.86
N ALA A 194 -6.27 -9.98 -9.15
CA ALA A 194 -6.56 -8.62 -9.63
C ALA A 194 -7.94 -8.12 -9.16
N LEU A 195 -8.95 -8.99 -9.14
CA LEU A 195 -10.32 -8.63 -8.75
C LEU A 195 -10.55 -8.65 -7.24
N ARG A 196 -9.92 -9.56 -6.49
CA ARG A 196 -10.33 -9.88 -5.10
C ARG A 196 -9.27 -9.67 -4.04
N GLU A 197 -7.99 -9.60 -4.40
CA GLU A 197 -6.92 -9.53 -3.41
C GLU A 197 -7.02 -8.23 -2.61
N LYS A 198 -6.76 -8.28 -1.30
CA LYS A 198 -6.84 -7.13 -0.39
C LYS A 198 -5.54 -6.33 -0.37
N ASP A 199 -4.39 -6.98 -0.51
CA ASP A 199 -3.10 -6.28 -0.60
C ASP A 199 -2.98 -5.58 -1.97
N MET A 200 -2.78 -4.26 -1.93
CA MET A 200 -2.74 -3.41 -3.12
C MET A 200 -1.60 -3.79 -4.08
N LEU A 201 -0.42 -4.17 -3.56
CA LEU A 201 0.73 -4.50 -4.41
C LEU A 201 0.54 -5.83 -5.11
N VAL A 202 0.01 -6.83 -4.40
CA VAL A 202 -0.34 -8.12 -5.01
C VAL A 202 -1.39 -7.91 -6.10
N ARG A 203 -2.45 -7.14 -5.79
CA ARG A 203 -3.51 -6.84 -6.76
C ARG A 203 -2.98 -6.16 -8.03
N MET A 204 -2.10 -5.17 -7.86
CA MET A 204 -1.49 -4.44 -8.98
C MET A 204 -0.65 -5.38 -9.85
N ARG A 205 0.28 -6.14 -9.26
CA ARG A 205 1.11 -7.09 -10.01
C ARG A 205 0.30 -8.16 -10.72
N ALA A 206 -0.75 -8.65 -10.06
CA ALA A 206 -1.65 -9.62 -10.67
C ALA A 206 -2.47 -9.04 -11.81
N ALA A 207 -2.89 -7.78 -11.71
CA ALA A 207 -3.56 -7.09 -12.80
C ALA A 207 -2.64 -6.92 -14.00
N ASP A 208 -1.39 -6.51 -13.79
CA ASP A 208 -0.43 -6.36 -14.88
C ASP A 208 -0.15 -7.69 -15.58
N ALA A 209 0.06 -8.77 -14.79
CA ALA A 209 0.27 -10.11 -15.33
C ALA A 209 -0.97 -10.65 -16.07
N ALA A 210 -2.16 -10.48 -15.49
CA ALA A 210 -3.42 -10.89 -16.12
C ALA A 210 -3.68 -10.10 -17.42
N CYS A 211 -3.44 -8.79 -17.44
CA CYS A 211 -3.64 -7.97 -18.63
C CYS A 211 -2.65 -8.34 -19.73
N ALA A 212 -1.37 -8.57 -19.39
CA ALA A 212 -0.37 -8.98 -20.37
C ALA A 212 -0.70 -10.33 -21.02
N GLU A 213 -1.17 -11.30 -20.23
CA GLU A 213 -1.58 -12.61 -20.74
C GLU A 213 -2.91 -12.55 -21.51
N ALA A 214 -3.86 -11.73 -21.07
CA ALA A 214 -5.11 -11.51 -21.80
C ALA A 214 -4.85 -10.84 -23.16
N GLU A 215 -3.91 -9.88 -23.19
CA GLU A 215 -3.45 -9.21 -24.41
C GLU A 215 -2.80 -10.21 -25.39
N SER A 216 -1.92 -11.09 -24.91
CA SER A 216 -1.26 -12.11 -25.75
C SER A 216 -2.25 -13.12 -26.35
N ARG A 217 -3.37 -13.37 -25.65
CA ARG A 217 -4.45 -14.27 -26.08
C ARG A 217 -5.58 -13.57 -26.86
N ALA A 218 -5.51 -12.25 -27.00
CA ALA A 218 -6.61 -11.42 -27.49
C ALA A 218 -7.95 -11.64 -26.74
N ASP A 219 -7.88 -11.95 -25.44
CA ASP A 219 -9.05 -12.15 -24.57
C ASP A 219 -9.63 -10.80 -24.13
N THR A 220 -10.37 -10.17 -25.04
CA THR A 220 -10.99 -8.87 -24.79
C THR A 220 -12.08 -8.92 -23.72
N ASP A 221 -12.73 -10.06 -23.50
CA ASP A 221 -13.79 -10.19 -22.50
C ASP A 221 -13.24 -10.10 -21.09
N THR A 222 -12.16 -10.81 -20.79
CA THR A 222 -11.48 -10.67 -19.49
C THR A 222 -10.94 -9.26 -19.29
N LEU A 223 -10.37 -8.64 -20.33
CA LEU A 223 -9.91 -7.26 -20.25
C LEU A 223 -11.06 -6.27 -19.95
N ARG A 224 -12.25 -6.45 -20.53
CA ARG A 224 -13.42 -5.62 -20.20
C ARG A 224 -13.88 -5.82 -18.75
N VAL A 225 -13.86 -7.05 -18.25
CA VAL A 225 -14.15 -7.33 -16.84
C VAL A 225 -13.16 -6.62 -15.91
N LEU A 226 -11.86 -6.68 -16.22
CA LEU A 226 -10.82 -5.99 -15.45
C LEU A 226 -10.92 -4.46 -15.57
N ALA A 227 -11.25 -3.94 -16.75
CA ALA A 227 -11.49 -2.53 -17.00
C ALA A 227 -12.69 -2.01 -16.18
N GLY A 228 -13.71 -2.84 -15.93
CA GLY A 228 -14.83 -2.49 -15.03
C GLY A 228 -14.46 -2.41 -13.54
N SER A 229 -13.21 -2.70 -13.17
CA SER A 229 -12.79 -2.73 -11.77
C SER A 229 -12.94 -1.37 -11.07
N ARG A 230 -13.43 -1.42 -9.82
CA ARG A 230 -13.43 -0.26 -8.93
C ARG A 230 -12.02 0.18 -8.52
N TYR A 231 -11.03 -0.69 -8.69
CA TYR A 231 -9.65 -0.40 -8.34
C TYR A 231 -8.93 0.24 -9.53
N THR A 232 -8.56 1.51 -9.38
CA THR A 232 -8.00 2.32 -10.46
C THR A 232 -6.82 1.67 -11.17
N THR A 233 -5.90 1.05 -10.44
CA THR A 233 -4.73 0.40 -11.07
C THR A 233 -5.12 -0.75 -11.99
N VAL A 234 -6.09 -1.57 -11.57
CA VAL A 234 -6.60 -2.71 -12.37
C VAL A 234 -7.32 -2.20 -13.62
N HIS A 235 -8.20 -1.21 -13.42
CA HIS A 235 -8.94 -0.58 -14.50
C HIS A 235 -8.01 0.03 -15.56
N VAL A 236 -6.99 0.78 -15.13
CA VAL A 236 -6.04 1.45 -16.03
C VAL A 236 -5.21 0.45 -16.83
N SER A 237 -4.65 -0.59 -16.19
CA SER A 237 -3.86 -1.61 -16.90
C SER A 237 -4.70 -2.32 -17.97
N ALA A 238 -5.96 -2.65 -17.64
CA ALA A 238 -6.86 -3.35 -18.57
C ALA A 238 -7.37 -2.45 -19.71
N ALA A 239 -7.75 -1.20 -19.41
CA ALA A 239 -8.20 -0.26 -20.44
C ALA A 239 -7.08 0.06 -21.45
N ILE A 240 -5.84 0.20 -20.97
CA ILE A 240 -4.67 0.38 -21.86
C ILE A 240 -4.45 -0.86 -22.74
N ALA A 241 -4.60 -2.07 -22.18
CA ALA A 241 -4.49 -3.31 -22.95
C ALA A 241 -5.58 -3.42 -24.05
N LEU A 242 -6.83 -3.02 -23.76
CA LEU A 242 -7.90 -2.95 -24.78
C LEU A 242 -7.52 -2.00 -25.93
N VAL A 243 -7.01 -0.81 -25.61
CA VAL A 243 -6.54 0.17 -26.61
C VAL A 243 -5.35 -0.38 -27.40
N ARG A 244 -4.46 -1.15 -26.77
CA ARG A 244 -3.33 -1.81 -27.47
C ARG A 244 -3.79 -2.78 -28.54
N LEU A 245 -4.81 -3.57 -28.23
CA LEU A 245 -5.48 -4.48 -29.16
C LEU A 245 -6.33 -3.75 -30.23
N GLY A 246 -6.42 -2.42 -30.18
CA GLY A 246 -7.23 -1.63 -31.12
C GLY A 246 -8.73 -1.68 -30.83
N THR A 247 -9.12 -2.16 -29.64
CA THR A 247 -10.52 -2.22 -29.19
C THR A 247 -10.84 -1.09 -28.24
N ASP A 248 -12.11 -0.67 -28.21
CA ASP A 248 -12.65 0.31 -27.26
C ASP A 248 -11.94 1.68 -27.24
N VAL A 249 -11.16 2.01 -28.30
CA VAL A 249 -10.40 3.27 -28.38
C VAL A 249 -11.27 4.53 -28.23
N PRO A 250 -12.45 4.65 -28.90
CA PRO A 250 -13.31 5.82 -28.70
C PRO A 250 -13.80 5.96 -27.26
N ALA A 251 -14.17 4.85 -26.61
CA ALA A 251 -14.62 4.88 -25.21
C ALA A 251 -13.46 5.26 -24.27
N ALA A 252 -12.23 4.83 -24.58
CA ALA A 252 -11.04 5.14 -23.80
C ALA A 252 -10.63 6.62 -23.88
N LEU A 253 -11.03 7.37 -24.93
CA LEU A 253 -10.83 8.81 -24.99
C LEU A 253 -11.61 9.55 -23.90
N ASP A 254 -12.78 9.04 -23.51
CA ASP A 254 -13.65 9.63 -22.49
C ASP A 254 -13.49 8.94 -21.12
N ASP A 255 -12.42 8.15 -20.96
CA ASP A 255 -12.12 7.45 -19.72
C ASP A 255 -11.88 8.42 -18.55
N ARG A 256 -12.19 8.00 -17.33
CA ARG A 256 -11.96 8.80 -16.11
C ARG A 256 -10.47 9.04 -15.81
N SER A 257 -9.59 8.14 -16.23
CA SER A 257 -8.15 8.19 -16.00
C SER A 257 -7.44 9.02 -17.07
N PRO A 258 -6.70 10.08 -16.69
CA PRO A 258 -5.89 10.85 -17.64
C PRO A 258 -4.89 9.99 -18.41
N LEU A 259 -4.35 8.92 -17.78
CA LEU A 259 -3.38 8.04 -18.43
C LEU A 259 -4.02 7.20 -19.55
N VAL A 260 -5.26 6.72 -19.35
CA VAL A 260 -6.00 5.96 -20.35
C VAL A 260 -6.34 6.86 -21.53
N ARG A 261 -6.87 8.06 -21.26
CA ARG A 261 -7.13 9.07 -22.31
C ARG A 261 -5.87 9.40 -23.10
N ALA A 262 -4.77 9.71 -22.41
CA ALA A 262 -3.49 10.01 -23.03
C ALA A 262 -3.02 8.90 -23.96
N TYR A 263 -3.16 7.63 -23.55
CA TYR A 263 -2.79 6.50 -24.38
C TYR A 263 -3.74 6.32 -25.57
N ALA A 264 -5.06 6.44 -25.37
CA ALA A 264 -6.07 6.37 -26.43
C ALA A 264 -5.85 7.40 -27.53
N ARG A 265 -5.44 8.63 -27.17
CA ARG A 265 -5.08 9.68 -28.13
C ARG A 265 -3.97 9.27 -29.09
N THR A 266 -3.01 8.46 -28.65
CA THR A 266 -1.92 7.98 -29.52
C THR A 266 -2.39 7.01 -30.61
N ARG A 267 -3.63 6.49 -30.48
CA ARG A 267 -4.25 5.52 -31.38
C ARG A 267 -5.48 6.08 -32.10
N PHE A 268 -5.74 7.38 -32.00
CA PHE A 268 -6.91 8.02 -32.57
C PHE A 268 -6.50 9.19 -33.47
N SER A 269 -7.16 9.35 -34.62
CA SER A 269 -6.72 10.27 -35.69
C SER A 269 -6.88 11.75 -35.33
N ASP A 270 -8.03 12.14 -34.76
CA ASP A 270 -8.28 13.51 -34.31
C ASP A 270 -9.00 13.54 -32.95
N PRO A 271 -8.23 13.44 -31.85
CA PRO A 271 -8.82 13.46 -30.52
C PRO A 271 -9.48 14.79 -30.16
N VAL A 272 -8.99 15.92 -30.69
CA VAL A 272 -9.54 17.24 -30.35
C VAL A 272 -10.94 17.40 -30.96
N ALA A 273 -11.11 16.99 -32.22
CA ALA A 273 -12.43 16.99 -32.85
C ALA A 273 -13.42 16.07 -32.13
N HIS A 274 -12.96 14.88 -31.68
CA HIS A 274 -13.77 13.99 -30.84
C HIS A 274 -14.25 14.70 -29.57
N TYR A 275 -13.33 15.31 -28.81
CA TYR A 275 -13.71 15.97 -27.56
C TYR A 275 -14.64 17.16 -27.77
N ARG A 276 -14.44 17.96 -28.83
CA ARG A 276 -15.37 19.03 -29.21
C ARG A 276 -16.78 18.49 -29.47
N ALA A 277 -16.88 17.38 -30.20
CA ALA A 277 -18.17 16.75 -30.51
C ALA A 277 -18.86 16.21 -29.23
N VAL A 278 -18.11 15.55 -28.34
CA VAL A 278 -18.64 15.05 -27.05
C VAL A 278 -19.15 16.21 -26.20
N VAL A 279 -18.34 17.27 -26.04
CA VAL A 279 -18.71 18.43 -25.22
C VAL A 279 -19.93 19.16 -25.78
N ALA A 280 -20.04 19.28 -27.11
CA ALA A 280 -21.15 19.99 -27.75
C ALA A 280 -22.49 19.23 -27.73
N SER A 281 -22.47 17.90 -27.59
CA SER A 281 -23.68 17.05 -27.72
C SER A 281 -24.12 16.46 -26.39
N ALA A 282 -23.25 15.69 -25.74
CA ALA A 282 -23.53 14.96 -24.51
C ALA A 282 -22.24 14.93 -23.67
N PRO A 283 -21.94 16.04 -22.96
CA PRO A 283 -20.69 16.18 -22.25
C PRO A 283 -20.54 15.06 -21.20
N THR A 284 -19.38 14.43 -21.19
CA THR A 284 -18.96 13.50 -20.12
C THR A 284 -17.81 14.14 -19.34
N PRO A 285 -17.62 13.80 -18.04
CA PRO A 285 -16.47 14.32 -17.30
C PRO A 285 -15.12 14.02 -17.97
N GLY A 286 -14.99 12.82 -18.58
CA GLY A 286 -13.78 12.42 -19.31
C GLY A 286 -13.58 13.20 -20.60
N GLY A 287 -14.64 13.43 -21.39
CA GLY A 287 -14.57 14.21 -22.62
C GLY A 287 -14.26 15.69 -22.37
N VAL A 288 -14.85 16.28 -21.33
CA VAL A 288 -14.55 17.65 -20.89
C VAL A 288 -13.10 17.78 -20.43
N ALA A 289 -12.62 16.83 -19.61
CA ALA A 289 -11.22 16.81 -19.19
C ALA A 289 -10.27 16.60 -20.39
N GLY A 290 -10.65 15.72 -21.33
CA GLY A 290 -9.93 15.49 -22.58
C GLY A 290 -9.78 16.76 -23.42
N LEU A 291 -10.84 17.56 -23.55
CA LEU A 291 -10.78 18.85 -24.23
C LEU A 291 -9.86 19.84 -23.51
N GLY A 292 -9.84 19.86 -22.18
CA GLY A 292 -8.89 20.68 -21.42
C GLY A 292 -7.43 20.28 -21.61
N GLU A 293 -7.15 19.00 -21.87
CA GLU A 293 -5.80 18.48 -22.06
C GLU A 293 -5.25 18.69 -23.48
N THR A 294 -6.11 18.80 -24.48
CA THR A 294 -5.70 18.89 -25.90
C THR A 294 -6.15 20.15 -26.62
N GLY A 295 -7.14 20.85 -26.06
CA GLY A 295 -7.75 22.02 -26.65
C GLY A 295 -6.86 23.25 -26.54
N ARG A 296 -7.46 24.38 -26.91
CA ARG A 296 -6.83 25.71 -26.90
C ARG A 296 -7.84 26.75 -26.45
N TYR A 297 -7.38 27.99 -26.28
CA TYR A 297 -8.24 29.13 -25.91
C TYR A 297 -9.56 29.22 -26.70
N ALA A 298 -9.53 28.92 -28.01
CA ALA A 298 -10.74 28.94 -28.86
C ALA A 298 -11.83 27.94 -28.45
N ASP A 299 -11.53 26.99 -27.57
CA ASP A 299 -12.48 26.00 -27.04
C ASP A 299 -13.18 26.48 -25.76
N GLU A 300 -12.79 27.64 -25.20
CA GLU A 300 -13.45 28.27 -24.04
C GLU A 300 -14.98 28.35 -24.20
N PRO A 301 -15.56 28.79 -25.35
CA PRO A 301 -17.01 28.94 -25.47
C PRO A 301 -17.78 27.63 -25.31
N LEU A 302 -17.14 26.47 -25.51
CA LEU A 302 -17.73 25.15 -25.27
C LEU A 302 -17.70 24.76 -23.78
N LEU A 303 -16.73 25.25 -23.02
CA LEU A 303 -16.48 24.85 -21.63
C LEU A 303 -17.14 25.79 -20.62
N THR A 304 -17.17 27.10 -20.87
CA THR A 304 -17.75 28.10 -19.95
C THR A 304 -19.21 27.79 -19.57
N PRO A 305 -20.12 27.41 -20.50
CA PRO A 305 -21.49 27.05 -20.14
C PRO A 305 -21.60 25.85 -19.20
N LEU A 306 -20.60 24.97 -19.18
CA LEU A 306 -20.60 23.76 -18.34
C LEU A 306 -20.32 24.06 -16.86
N LEU A 307 -19.87 25.27 -16.52
CA LEU A 307 -19.73 25.69 -15.12
C LEU A 307 -21.06 25.71 -14.37
N THR A 308 -22.20 25.77 -15.06
CA THR A 308 -23.54 25.71 -14.46
C THR A 308 -24.27 24.40 -14.78
N HIS A 309 -23.57 23.37 -15.27
CA HIS A 309 -24.17 22.10 -15.65
C HIS A 309 -24.82 21.40 -14.43
N PRO A 310 -25.98 20.72 -14.57
CA PRO A 310 -26.66 20.06 -13.44
C PRO A 310 -25.79 18.99 -12.75
N ASP A 311 -25.01 18.23 -13.53
CA ASP A 311 -24.07 17.24 -12.99
C ASP A 311 -22.82 17.92 -12.37
N PRO A 312 -22.56 17.74 -11.06
CA PRO A 312 -21.38 18.28 -10.39
C PRO A 312 -20.04 17.76 -10.95
N ALA A 313 -19.99 16.54 -11.47
CA ALA A 313 -18.76 16.01 -12.06
C ALA A 313 -18.36 16.77 -13.32
N ILE A 314 -19.35 17.19 -14.13
CA ILE A 314 -19.13 18.00 -15.34
C ILE A 314 -18.70 19.41 -14.96
N ARG A 315 -19.30 20.03 -13.94
CA ARG A 315 -18.85 21.36 -13.45
C ARG A 315 -17.40 21.34 -13.00
N ALA A 316 -17.01 20.33 -12.20
CA ALA A 316 -15.63 20.18 -11.74
C ALA A 316 -14.64 19.93 -12.89
N ALA A 317 -15.03 19.11 -13.88
CA ALA A 317 -14.23 18.86 -15.07
C ALA A 317 -14.07 20.13 -15.91
N ALA A 318 -15.14 20.90 -16.12
CA ALA A 318 -15.14 22.15 -16.89
C ALA A 318 -14.22 23.19 -16.27
N LEU A 319 -14.28 23.36 -14.94
CA LEU A 319 -13.38 24.26 -14.22
C LEU A 319 -11.92 23.86 -14.38
N THR A 320 -11.63 22.56 -14.27
CA THR A 320 -10.27 22.03 -14.45
C THR A 320 -9.79 22.21 -15.89
N ALA A 321 -10.67 21.97 -16.87
CA ALA A 321 -10.37 22.13 -18.28
C ALA A 321 -10.09 23.59 -18.65
N LEU A 322 -10.94 24.53 -18.22
CA LEU A 322 -10.73 25.97 -18.44
C LEU A 322 -9.39 26.43 -17.85
N ALA A 323 -9.08 26.02 -16.62
CA ALA A 323 -7.81 26.36 -16.00
C ALA A 323 -6.59 25.76 -16.72
N ALA A 324 -6.73 24.57 -17.32
CA ALA A 324 -5.68 23.97 -18.14
C ALA A 324 -5.45 24.73 -19.47
N LEU A 325 -6.46 25.46 -19.94
CA LEU A 325 -6.37 26.38 -21.07
C LEU A 325 -5.92 27.80 -20.67
N ASP A 326 -5.49 27.99 -19.42
CA ASP A 326 -5.18 29.29 -18.81
C ASP A 326 -6.36 30.31 -18.86
N VAL A 327 -7.60 29.80 -18.88
CA VAL A 327 -8.81 30.61 -18.82
C VAL A 327 -9.52 30.43 -17.48
N VAL A 328 -9.82 31.54 -16.82
CA VAL A 328 -10.61 31.54 -15.58
C VAL A 328 -11.64 32.64 -15.69
N PRO A 329 -12.88 32.35 -16.16
CA PRO A 329 -13.93 33.36 -16.20
C PRO A 329 -14.38 33.73 -14.78
N GLU A 330 -15.01 34.88 -14.61
CA GLU A 330 -15.50 35.32 -13.29
C GLU A 330 -16.50 34.33 -12.67
N ALA A 331 -17.32 33.70 -13.52
CA ALA A 331 -18.23 32.62 -13.13
C ALA A 331 -17.54 31.41 -12.50
N ALA A 332 -16.23 31.21 -12.69
CA ALA A 332 -15.50 30.12 -12.05
C ALA A 332 -15.41 30.30 -10.52
N PHE A 333 -15.36 31.55 -10.04
CA PHE A 333 -15.21 31.84 -8.61
C PHE A 333 -16.46 31.50 -7.80
N THR A 334 -17.65 31.53 -8.42
CA THR A 334 -18.89 31.13 -7.75
C THR A 334 -18.91 29.64 -7.38
N LEU A 335 -18.11 28.81 -8.06
CA LEU A 335 -17.97 27.39 -7.74
C LEU A 335 -17.30 27.12 -6.39
N LEU A 336 -16.69 28.12 -5.76
CA LEU A 336 -16.24 28.02 -4.36
C LEU A 336 -17.40 27.83 -3.37
N LEU A 337 -18.59 28.28 -3.78
CA LEU A 337 -19.86 28.20 -3.04
C LEU A 337 -20.75 27.07 -3.56
N ASP A 338 -20.24 26.21 -4.45
CA ASP A 338 -21.03 25.13 -5.04
C ASP A 338 -21.57 24.18 -3.96
N PRO A 339 -22.87 23.82 -4.01
CA PRO A 339 -23.47 22.91 -3.02
C PRO A 339 -22.82 21.52 -3.00
N ALA A 340 -22.23 21.08 -4.11
CA ALA A 340 -21.49 19.84 -4.17
C ALA A 340 -20.06 20.04 -3.63
N ALA A 341 -19.78 19.47 -2.47
CA ALA A 341 -18.47 19.53 -1.81
C ALA A 341 -17.27 19.08 -2.69
N GLY A 342 -17.52 18.24 -3.71
CA GLY A 342 -16.50 17.86 -4.70
C GLY A 342 -16.10 19.03 -5.61
N VAL A 343 -17.07 19.82 -6.05
CA VAL A 343 -16.86 20.99 -6.92
C VAL A 343 -16.19 22.10 -6.14
N ALA A 344 -16.69 22.45 -4.94
CA ALA A 344 -16.10 23.49 -4.09
C ALA A 344 -14.63 23.21 -3.74
N ARG A 345 -14.28 21.94 -3.43
CA ARG A 345 -12.87 21.56 -3.20
C ARG A 345 -12.02 21.61 -4.46
N THR A 346 -12.58 21.25 -5.62
CA THR A 346 -11.91 21.37 -6.92
C THR A 346 -11.63 22.84 -7.22
N ALA A 347 -12.64 23.71 -7.06
CA ALA A 347 -12.50 25.15 -7.21
C ALA A 347 -11.44 25.74 -6.27
N ALA A 348 -11.44 25.34 -5.00
CA ALA A 348 -10.43 25.78 -4.06
C ALA A 348 -8.99 25.40 -4.48
N THR A 349 -8.83 24.25 -5.13
CA THR A 349 -7.53 23.77 -5.61
C THR A 349 -7.11 24.49 -6.88
N VAL A 350 -8.01 24.56 -7.87
CA VAL A 350 -7.77 25.14 -9.20
C VAL A 350 -7.60 26.65 -9.13
N LEU A 351 -8.37 27.35 -8.30
CA LEU A 351 -8.38 28.82 -8.22
C LEU A 351 -7.31 29.39 -7.27
N ARG A 352 -6.56 28.53 -6.56
CA ARG A 352 -5.51 28.96 -5.64
C ARG A 352 -4.45 29.89 -6.27
N PRO A 353 -3.98 29.66 -7.51
CA PRO A 353 -3.07 30.59 -8.19
C PRO A 353 -3.73 31.95 -8.49
N TYR A 354 -5.06 31.97 -8.64
CA TYR A 354 -5.87 33.12 -9.05
C TYR A 354 -6.50 33.88 -7.89
N ARG A 355 -6.14 33.58 -6.63
CA ARG A 355 -6.77 34.17 -5.43
C ARG A 355 -6.86 35.69 -5.42
N LYS A 356 -5.91 36.39 -6.06
CA LYS A 356 -5.91 37.87 -6.15
C LYS A 356 -7.07 38.44 -6.99
N ARG A 357 -7.75 37.57 -7.74
CA ARG A 357 -8.91 37.90 -8.59
C ARG A 357 -10.23 37.51 -7.92
N LEU A 358 -10.22 37.11 -6.64
CA LEU A 358 -11.44 36.76 -5.92
C LEU A 358 -12.40 37.96 -5.91
N PRO A 359 -13.68 37.75 -6.29
CA PRO A 359 -14.69 38.79 -6.13
C PRO A 359 -14.94 39.08 -4.65
N HIS A 360 -14.93 40.36 -4.27
CA HIS A 360 -15.18 40.77 -2.87
C HIS A 360 -16.55 40.28 -2.36
N ALA A 361 -17.52 40.15 -3.27
CA ALA A 361 -18.88 39.71 -2.96
C ALA A 361 -18.97 38.30 -2.33
N ILE A 362 -17.99 37.42 -2.60
CA ILE A 362 -18.03 36.03 -2.10
C ILE A 362 -17.05 35.78 -0.94
N GLU A 363 -16.18 36.75 -0.60
CA GLU A 363 -15.08 36.58 0.38
C GLU A 363 -15.58 36.19 1.78
N ALA A 364 -16.65 36.83 2.26
CA ALA A 364 -17.24 36.50 3.55
C ALA A 364 -17.80 35.06 3.57
N GLU A 365 -18.52 34.67 2.52
CA GLU A 365 -19.13 33.35 2.42
C GLU A 365 -18.08 32.22 2.31
N ILE A 366 -16.99 32.44 1.58
CA ILE A 366 -15.92 31.44 1.50
C ILE A 366 -15.12 31.33 2.82
N ALA A 367 -15.03 32.39 3.61
CA ALA A 367 -14.41 32.38 4.93
C ALA A 367 -15.19 31.50 5.92
N ASP A 368 -16.52 31.49 5.79
CA ASP A 368 -17.44 30.66 6.61
C ASP A 368 -17.69 29.26 6.03
N SER A 369 -17.09 28.93 4.88
CA SER A 369 -17.29 27.62 4.22
C SER A 369 -16.97 26.46 5.17
N PRO A 370 -17.78 25.36 5.18
CA PRO A 370 -17.45 24.17 5.97
C PRO A 370 -16.17 23.47 5.49
N HIS A 371 -15.72 23.76 4.26
CA HIS A 371 -14.56 23.13 3.65
C HIS A 371 -13.27 23.92 3.91
N ARG A 372 -12.33 23.30 4.63
CA ARG A 372 -11.03 23.92 4.99
C ARG A 372 -10.25 24.44 3.78
N GLN A 373 -10.32 23.75 2.64
CA GLN A 373 -9.64 24.16 1.41
C GLN A 373 -10.19 25.49 0.88
N VAL A 374 -11.50 25.68 0.95
CA VAL A 374 -12.18 26.91 0.50
C VAL A 374 -11.82 28.08 1.43
N ARG A 375 -11.94 27.90 2.75
CA ARG A 375 -11.58 28.94 3.74
C ARG A 375 -10.15 29.47 3.59
N ARG A 376 -9.22 28.60 3.21
CA ARG A 376 -7.80 28.96 3.00
C ARG A 376 -7.57 29.93 1.86
N LEU A 377 -8.54 30.12 0.97
CA LEU A 377 -8.45 31.14 -0.07
C LEU A 377 -8.80 32.55 0.44
N ALA A 378 -9.63 32.65 1.47
CA ALA A 378 -10.00 33.91 2.12
C ALA A 378 -8.95 34.40 3.12
N ALA A 379 -8.21 33.47 3.73
CA ALA A 379 -7.19 33.78 4.74
C ALA A 379 -5.91 34.32 4.07
N THR A 380 -5.87 35.62 3.76
CA THR A 380 -4.68 36.47 3.76
C THR A 380 -5.09 37.84 4.28
#